data_AF-A0A821H086-F1
#
_entry.id   AF-A0A821H086-F1
#
_cell.length_a   1.000
_cell.length_b   1.000
_cell.length_c   1.000
_cell.angle_alpha   90.00
_cell.angle_beta   90.00
_cell.angle_gamma   90.00
#
_symmetry.space_group_name_H-M   'P 1'
#
loop_
_entity.id
_entity.type
_entity.pdbx_description
1 polymer ?
#
loop_
_entity_poly.entity_id
_entity_poly.type
_entity_poly.pdbx_seq_one_letter_code
_entity_poly.pdbx_strand_id
1 'polypeptide(L)'
;MFFFLIKGLTITDSVNMDIDRELFLWSVIEDRQDLALLFWSRGKNKISAALVATLIYKHYAHTKHDKNYIQSADKFEDLAVQILEKLYEANSQACLKSIIRQIPSYGNATWLELAVEANAKEFIAHRAVQDLFNDIWFGYIKESVSDIKIFFSTFMLWYSGFLPYNENLVTDLIIYDGTRMINI
;
A
#
# COMPACT_ATOMS: atom_id res chain seq x y z
N MET A 1 16.42 -4.33 17.99
CA MET A 1 15.42 -4.51 16.92
C MET A 1 15.68 -3.58 15.74
N PHE A 2 15.94 -2.28 15.96
CA PHE A 2 16.33 -1.31 14.92
C PHE A 2 17.55 -1.72 14.07
N PHE A 3 18.59 -2.24 14.74
CA PHE A 3 19.79 -2.76 14.07
C PHE A 3 19.53 -3.98 13.17
N PHE A 4 18.47 -4.76 13.43
CA PHE A 4 18.12 -5.94 12.62
C PHE A 4 17.36 -5.54 11.33
N LEU A 5 16.55 -4.48 11.38
CA LEU A 5 15.90 -3.89 10.20
C LEU A 5 16.93 -3.23 9.26
N ILE A 6 17.91 -2.51 9.82
CA ILE A 6 19.02 -1.96 9.02
C ILE A 6 19.87 -3.09 8.42
N LYS A 7 20.17 -4.16 9.19
CA LYS A 7 20.91 -5.30 8.64
C LYS A 7 20.16 -6.03 7.52
N GLY A 8 18.84 -6.19 7.65
CA GLY A 8 17.97 -6.75 6.60
C GLY A 8 17.96 -5.92 5.32
N LEU A 9 18.08 -4.58 5.43
CA LEU A 9 18.21 -3.64 4.31
C LEU A 9 19.61 -3.62 3.67
N THR A 10 20.66 -4.11 4.37
CA THR A 10 22.06 -4.01 3.91
C THR A 10 22.61 -5.26 3.21
N ILE A 11 21.94 -6.42 3.28
CA ILE A 11 22.61 -7.69 2.92
C ILE A 11 22.43 -8.12 1.45
N THR A 12 21.53 -7.55 0.65
CA THR A 12 21.26 -8.15 -0.68
C THR A 12 21.93 -7.56 -1.90
N ASP A 13 22.51 -6.34 -1.94
CA ASP A 13 23.10 -5.84 -3.21
C ASP A 13 24.36 -4.97 -3.03
N SER A 14 25.52 -5.63 -2.93
CA SER A 14 26.85 -5.03 -2.88
C SER A 14 27.38 -4.46 -4.22
N VAL A 15 26.51 -4.16 -5.21
CA VAL A 15 26.95 -3.71 -6.55
C VAL A 15 26.32 -2.39 -7.02
N ASN A 16 25.31 -1.83 -6.34
CA ASN A 16 24.70 -0.54 -6.72
C ASN A 16 24.32 0.33 -5.51
N MET A 17 25.28 0.49 -4.58
CA MET A 17 25.09 1.33 -3.40
C MET A 17 25.22 2.80 -3.80
N ASP A 18 24.08 3.50 -3.96
CA ASP A 18 24.08 4.94 -4.23
C ASP A 18 24.73 5.68 -3.02
N ILE A 19 25.96 6.18 -3.18
CA ILE A 19 26.74 6.87 -2.14
C ILE A 19 25.93 8.01 -1.49
N ASP A 20 25.14 8.74 -2.29
CA ASP A 20 24.27 9.81 -1.82
C ASP A 20 23.23 9.32 -0.78
N ARG A 21 22.76 8.08 -0.89
CA ARG A 21 21.81 7.48 0.06
C ARG A 21 22.48 7.18 1.40
N GLU A 22 23.71 6.67 1.38
CA GLU A 22 24.45 6.38 2.61
C GLU A 22 24.81 7.67 3.35
N LEU A 23 25.29 8.68 2.62
CA LEU A 23 25.58 10.00 3.17
C LEU A 23 24.32 10.68 3.71
N PHE A 24 23.20 10.54 3.01
CA PHE A 24 21.89 10.98 3.51
C PHE A 24 21.55 10.30 4.84
N LEU A 25 21.61 8.96 4.89
CA LEU A 25 21.28 8.21 6.10
C LEU A 25 22.19 8.58 7.27
N TRP A 26 23.49 8.72 7.02
CA TRP A 26 24.45 9.18 8.01
C TRP A 26 24.11 10.57 8.54
N SER A 27 23.78 11.52 7.64
CA SER A 27 23.41 12.88 8.04
C SER A 27 22.12 12.95 8.88
N VAL A 28 21.16 12.06 8.63
CA VAL A 28 19.91 11.93 9.41
C VAL A 28 20.22 11.40 10.81
N ILE A 29 21.09 10.40 10.92
CA ILE A 29 21.50 9.81 12.21
C ILE A 29 22.28 10.81 13.06
N GLU A 30 23.15 11.60 12.43
CA GLU A 30 23.95 12.67 13.07
C GLU A 30 23.15 13.97 13.34
N ASP A 31 21.85 13.99 13.03
CA ASP A 31 20.95 15.14 13.21
C ASP A 31 21.41 16.43 12.48
N ARG A 32 22.03 16.29 11.30
CA ARG A 32 22.45 17.41 10.45
C ARG A 32 21.46 17.67 9.32
N GLN A 33 20.39 18.40 9.62
CA GLN A 33 19.27 18.64 8.70
C GLN A 33 19.68 19.25 7.36
N ASP A 34 20.55 20.27 7.36
CA ASP A 34 20.95 20.95 6.11
C ASP A 34 21.70 20.02 5.16
N LEU A 35 22.56 19.14 5.71
CA LEU A 35 23.27 18.14 4.91
C LEU A 35 22.32 17.05 4.43
N ALA A 36 21.38 16.62 5.27
CA ALA A 36 20.36 15.65 4.88
C ALA A 36 19.51 16.18 3.72
N LEU A 37 19.10 17.44 3.74
CA LEU A 37 18.36 18.06 2.64
C LEU A 37 19.19 18.13 1.35
N LEU A 38 20.48 18.44 1.46
CA LEU A 38 21.38 18.49 0.31
C LEU A 38 21.49 17.12 -0.38
N PHE A 39 21.79 16.06 0.39
CA PHE A 39 21.90 14.71 -0.18
C PHE A 39 20.56 14.17 -0.66
N TRP A 40 19.47 14.48 0.05
CA TRP A 40 18.12 14.15 -0.38
C TRP A 40 17.77 14.75 -1.74
N SER A 41 18.14 16.02 -1.98
CA SER A 41 17.86 16.70 -3.25
C SER A 41 18.55 16.05 -4.45
N ARG A 42 19.72 15.41 -4.23
CA ARG A 42 20.53 14.71 -5.23
C ARG A 42 20.10 13.26 -5.44
N GLY A 43 19.49 12.64 -4.44
CA GLY A 43 19.07 11.24 -4.48
C GLY A 43 17.98 10.97 -5.52
N LYS A 44 18.03 9.76 -6.12
CA LYS A 44 17.06 9.29 -7.13
C LYS A 44 15.66 9.04 -6.54
N ASN A 45 15.60 8.46 -5.33
CA ASN A 45 14.36 8.04 -4.68
C ASN A 45 14.01 8.95 -3.50
N LYS A 46 13.48 10.15 -3.81
CA LYS A 46 13.25 11.21 -2.82
C LYS A 46 12.13 10.90 -1.81
N ILE A 47 11.00 10.37 -2.28
CA ILE A 47 9.86 10.01 -1.40
C ILE A 47 10.30 8.94 -0.39
N SER A 48 10.89 7.84 -0.87
CA SER A 48 11.39 6.77 0.00
C SER A 48 12.41 7.27 1.02
N ALA A 49 13.36 8.12 0.59
CA ALA A 49 14.36 8.70 1.48
C ALA A 49 13.72 9.55 2.58
N ALA A 50 12.73 10.38 2.23
CA ALA A 50 12.01 11.22 3.19
C ALA A 50 11.18 10.39 4.20
N LEU A 51 10.50 9.32 3.73
CA LEU A 51 9.76 8.41 4.61
C LEU A 51 10.69 7.65 5.57
N VAL A 52 11.85 7.20 5.09
CA VAL A 52 12.87 6.55 5.93
C VAL A 52 13.46 7.52 6.95
N ALA A 53 13.70 8.78 6.59
CA ALA A 53 14.12 9.79 7.56
C ALA A 53 13.04 10.04 8.62
N THR A 54 11.78 10.15 8.22
CA THR A 54 10.62 10.30 9.12
C THR A 54 10.55 9.14 10.12
N LEU A 55 10.72 7.90 9.65
CA LEU A 55 10.80 6.72 10.49
C LEU A 55 11.91 6.84 11.53
N ILE A 56 13.13 7.14 11.10
CA ILE A 56 14.30 7.25 11.99
C ILE A 56 14.10 8.35 13.04
N TYR A 57 13.62 9.53 12.64
CA TYR A 57 13.36 10.63 13.57
C TYR A 57 12.26 10.30 14.58
N LYS A 58 11.17 9.62 14.17
CA LYS A 58 10.12 9.16 15.09
C LYS A 58 10.65 8.14 16.10
N HIS A 59 11.53 7.23 15.67
CA HIS A 59 12.20 6.31 16.59
C HIS A 59 13.15 7.01 17.56
N TYR A 60 13.89 8.03 17.11
CA TYR A 60 14.71 8.85 18.00
C TYR A 60 13.85 9.66 18.98
N ALA A 61 12.75 10.25 18.53
CA ALA A 61 11.80 10.96 19.38
C ALA A 61 11.24 10.06 20.48
N HIS A 62 10.88 8.81 20.14
CA HIS A 62 10.41 7.83 21.12
C HIS A 62 11.50 7.43 22.12
N THR A 63 12.76 7.33 21.69
CA THR A 63 13.87 6.87 22.53
C THR A 63 14.42 7.98 23.44
N LYS A 64 14.53 9.21 22.92
CA LYS A 64 15.13 10.35 23.61
C LYS A 64 14.10 11.27 24.27
N HIS A 65 12.81 11.08 24.00
CA HIS A 65 11.70 11.93 24.46
C HIS A 65 11.87 13.44 24.14
N ASP A 66 12.61 13.77 23.08
CA ASP A 66 12.81 15.14 22.64
C ASP A 66 11.84 15.49 21.49
N LYS A 67 11.15 16.62 21.65
CA LYS A 67 10.16 17.14 20.69
C LYS A 67 10.80 17.70 19.43
N ASN A 68 12.08 18.06 19.46
CA ASN A 68 12.80 18.57 18.29
C ASN A 68 12.87 17.52 17.16
N TYR A 69 13.00 16.23 17.52
CA TYR A 69 12.98 15.14 16.54
C TYR A 69 11.61 14.94 15.91
N ILE A 70 10.52 15.24 16.62
CA ILE A 70 9.16 15.15 16.07
C ILE A 70 8.99 16.22 14.98
N GLN A 71 9.37 17.47 15.27
CA GLN A 71 9.32 18.54 14.26
C GLN A 71 10.17 18.21 13.02
N SER A 72 11.29 17.52 13.23
CA SER A 72 12.18 17.09 12.14
C SER A 72 11.54 15.98 11.30
N ALA A 73 10.89 15.01 11.94
CA ALA A 73 10.11 13.98 11.27
C ALA A 73 8.98 14.61 10.44
N ASP A 74 8.22 15.53 11.02
CA ASP A 74 7.09 16.20 10.35
C ASP A 74 7.55 17.00 9.13
N LYS A 75 8.72 17.67 9.19
CA LYS A 75 9.32 18.34 8.03
C LYS A 75 9.63 17.39 6.87
N PHE A 76 10.21 16.21 7.16
CA PHE A 76 10.50 15.23 6.12
C PHE A 76 9.23 14.55 5.59
N GLU A 77 8.23 14.35 6.45
CA GLU A 77 6.92 13.86 6.04
C GLU A 77 6.26 14.83 5.05
N ASP A 78 6.20 16.12 5.38
CA ASP A 78 5.67 17.18 4.51
C ASP A 78 6.41 17.25 3.16
N LEU A 79 7.74 17.12 3.14
CA LEU A 79 8.50 17.02 1.89
C LEU A 79 8.09 15.81 1.03
N ALA A 80 7.80 14.67 1.65
CA ALA A 80 7.31 13.50 0.93
C ALA A 80 5.92 13.75 0.34
N VAL A 81 5.02 14.37 1.10
CA VAL A 81 3.67 14.75 0.67
C VAL A 81 3.73 15.73 -0.51
N GLN A 82 4.54 16.78 -0.42
CA GLN A 82 4.68 17.77 -1.49
C GLN A 82 5.21 17.17 -2.81
N ILE A 83 6.12 16.21 -2.75
CA ILE A 83 6.57 15.52 -3.96
C ILE A 83 5.47 14.61 -4.50
N LEU A 84 4.74 13.91 -3.61
CA LEU A 84 3.63 13.06 -4.01
C LEU A 84 2.53 13.86 -4.71
N GLU A 85 2.17 15.03 -4.18
CA GLU A 85 1.21 15.97 -4.77
C GLU A 85 1.65 16.34 -6.20
N LYS A 86 2.90 16.77 -6.37
CA LYS A 86 3.45 17.14 -7.70
C LYS A 86 3.44 15.97 -8.69
N LEU A 87 3.73 14.76 -8.24
CA LEU A 87 3.68 13.56 -9.09
C LEU A 87 2.23 13.22 -9.48
N TYR A 88 1.30 13.39 -8.55
CA TYR A 88 -0.11 13.14 -8.77
C TYR A 88 -0.74 14.17 -9.73
N GLU A 89 -0.41 15.45 -9.58
CA GLU A 89 -0.81 16.52 -10.52
C GLU A 89 -0.27 16.29 -11.94
N ALA A 90 0.97 15.79 -12.05
CA ALA A 90 1.58 15.51 -13.35
C ALA A 90 0.92 14.31 -14.05
N ASN A 91 0.73 13.20 -13.33
CA ASN A 91 0.06 12.01 -13.85
C ASN A 91 -0.43 11.12 -12.70
N SER A 92 -1.72 11.23 -12.37
CA SER A 92 -2.37 10.45 -11.31
C SER A 92 -2.17 8.95 -11.50
N GLN A 93 -2.47 8.41 -12.69
CA GLN A 93 -2.39 6.98 -12.99
C GLN A 93 -0.96 6.42 -12.88
N ALA A 94 0.05 7.18 -13.32
CA ALA A 94 1.46 6.78 -13.17
C ALA A 94 1.94 6.90 -11.70
N CYS A 95 1.44 7.90 -10.97
CA CYS A 95 1.71 8.07 -9.55
C CYS A 95 1.18 6.90 -8.73
N LEU A 96 -0.08 6.52 -8.92
CA LEU A 96 -0.71 5.37 -8.24
C LEU A 96 0.08 4.07 -8.45
N LYS A 97 0.48 3.80 -9.71
CA LYS A 97 1.35 2.66 -10.03
C LYS A 97 2.71 2.72 -9.35
N SER A 98 3.25 3.92 -9.14
CA SER A 98 4.55 4.10 -8.48
C SER A 98 4.45 3.89 -6.96
N ILE A 99 3.32 4.24 -6.33
CA ILE A 99 3.08 4.02 -4.89
C ILE A 99 3.15 2.53 -4.53
N ILE A 100 2.54 1.68 -5.35
CA ILE A 100 2.51 0.21 -5.16
C ILE A 100 3.72 -0.51 -5.74
N ARG A 101 4.62 0.20 -6.43
CA ARG A 101 5.81 -0.39 -7.03
C ARG A 101 6.86 -0.67 -5.97
N GLN A 102 7.44 -1.86 -6.02
CA GLN A 102 8.56 -2.24 -5.15
C GLN A 102 9.83 -1.48 -5.54
N ILE A 103 10.57 -1.00 -4.53
CA ILE A 103 11.78 -0.21 -4.73
C ILE A 103 12.99 -1.07 -4.28
N PRO A 104 13.83 -1.54 -5.23
CA PRO A 104 14.96 -2.41 -4.90
C PRO A 104 15.94 -1.80 -3.92
N SER A 105 16.15 -0.48 -4.03
CA SER A 105 17.07 0.28 -3.18
C SER A 105 16.69 0.36 -1.70
N TYR A 106 15.46 -0.06 -1.33
CA TYR A 106 14.95 -0.07 0.04
C TYR A 106 14.36 -1.44 0.42
N GLY A 107 15.01 -2.52 -0.02
CA GLY A 107 14.62 -3.89 0.36
C GLY A 107 13.34 -4.38 -0.31
N ASN A 108 13.06 -3.92 -1.53
CA ASN A 108 11.84 -4.20 -2.29
C ASN A 108 10.55 -3.73 -1.60
N ALA A 109 10.63 -2.83 -0.63
CA ALA A 109 9.45 -2.21 -0.04
C ALA A 109 8.76 -1.25 -1.01
N THR A 110 7.45 -1.09 -0.86
CA THR A 110 6.64 -0.07 -1.55
C THR A 110 6.64 1.26 -0.79
N TRP A 111 6.25 2.36 -1.42
CA TRP A 111 6.09 3.65 -0.70
C TRP A 111 5.04 3.56 0.40
N LEU A 112 3.98 2.79 0.17
CA LEU A 112 2.91 2.61 1.15
C LEU A 112 3.39 1.81 2.37
N GLU A 113 4.12 0.71 2.18
CA GLU A 113 4.70 -0.07 3.28
C GLU A 113 5.67 0.77 4.12
N LEU A 114 6.53 1.57 3.47
CA LEU A 114 7.42 2.49 4.18
C LEU A 114 6.66 3.57 4.95
N ALA A 115 5.57 4.11 4.40
CA ALA A 115 4.76 5.11 5.08
C ALA A 115 4.03 4.53 6.31
N VAL A 116 3.54 3.29 6.21
CA VAL A 116 2.90 2.58 7.33
C VAL A 116 3.92 2.30 8.43
N GLU A 117 5.11 1.79 8.08
CA GLU A 117 6.18 1.55 9.06
C GLU A 117 6.62 2.86 9.73
N ALA A 118 6.75 3.95 8.96
CA ALA A 118 7.08 5.28 9.46
C ALA A 118 5.94 5.95 10.25
N ASN A 119 4.74 5.34 10.31
CA ASN A 119 3.53 5.94 10.86
C ASN A 119 3.30 7.37 10.32
N ALA A 120 3.51 7.54 9.01
CA ALA A 120 3.38 8.81 8.28
C ALA A 120 1.91 9.05 7.92
N LYS A 121 1.16 9.60 8.87
CA LYS A 121 -0.30 9.76 8.79
C LYS A 121 -0.71 10.76 7.71
N GLU A 122 0.04 11.85 7.55
CA GLU A 122 -0.27 12.87 6.54
C GLU A 122 -0.06 12.31 5.13
N PHE A 123 0.99 11.51 4.94
CA PHE A 123 1.24 10.82 3.68
C PHE A 123 0.12 9.83 3.34
N ILE A 124 -0.37 9.05 4.31
CA ILE A 124 -1.46 8.08 4.10
C ILE A 124 -2.80 8.78 3.86
N ALA A 125 -3.02 9.92 4.51
CA ALA A 125 -4.24 10.72 4.34
C ALA A 125 -4.28 11.49 3.01
N HIS A 126 -3.17 11.56 2.28
CA HIS A 126 -3.09 12.25 1.00
C HIS A 126 -4.06 11.66 -0.04
N ARG A 127 -4.65 12.54 -0.87
CA ARG A 127 -5.67 12.17 -1.87
C ARG A 127 -5.22 11.04 -2.80
N ALA A 128 -3.98 11.07 -3.26
CA ALA A 128 -3.44 10.01 -4.12
C ALA A 128 -3.52 8.61 -3.46
N VAL A 129 -3.32 8.52 -2.15
CA VAL A 129 -3.39 7.23 -1.43
C VAL A 129 -4.85 6.82 -1.23
N GLN A 130 -5.76 7.76 -1.01
CA GLN A 130 -7.20 7.50 -0.93
C GLN A 130 -7.76 7.01 -2.27
N ASP A 131 -7.36 7.64 -3.37
CA ASP A 131 -7.73 7.21 -4.72
C ASP A 131 -7.16 5.81 -5.03
N LEU A 132 -5.93 5.51 -4.59
CA LEU A 132 -5.37 4.17 -4.68
C LEU A 132 -6.24 3.14 -3.95
N PHE A 133 -6.66 3.44 -2.72
CA PHE A 133 -7.53 2.54 -1.95
C PHE A 133 -8.90 2.38 -2.61
N ASN A 134 -9.47 3.44 -3.17
CA ASN A 134 -10.70 3.36 -3.96
C ASN A 134 -10.51 2.44 -5.18
N ASP A 135 -9.45 2.63 -5.96
CA ASP A 135 -9.14 1.79 -7.11
C ASP A 135 -8.94 0.31 -6.71
N ILE A 136 -8.29 0.04 -5.59
CA ILE A 136 -8.13 -1.33 -5.06
C ILE A 136 -9.47 -1.90 -4.60
N TRP A 137 -10.30 -1.10 -3.92
CA TRP A 137 -11.57 -1.53 -3.36
C TRP A 137 -12.61 -1.83 -4.45
N PHE A 138 -12.76 -0.93 -5.42
CA PHE A 138 -13.67 -1.11 -6.55
C PHE A 138 -13.09 -2.04 -7.62
N GLY A 139 -11.76 -2.21 -7.67
CA GLY A 139 -11.08 -3.12 -8.60
C GLY A 139 -11.39 -2.79 -10.06
N TYR A 140 -11.89 -3.78 -10.81
CA TYR A 140 -12.30 -3.61 -12.22
C TYR A 140 -13.77 -3.19 -12.39
N ILE A 141 -14.49 -2.93 -11.29
CA ILE A 141 -15.87 -2.48 -11.35
C ILE A 141 -15.83 -1.03 -11.82
N LYS A 142 -16.29 -0.78 -13.06
CA LYS A 142 -16.39 0.58 -13.61
C LYS A 142 -17.15 1.47 -12.62
N GLU A 143 -16.63 2.67 -12.33
CA GLU A 143 -17.27 3.69 -11.50
C GLU A 143 -18.72 4.02 -11.92
N SER A 144 -19.14 3.62 -13.13
CA SER A 144 -20.51 3.79 -13.63
C SER A 144 -21.53 2.79 -13.09
N VAL A 145 -21.15 1.84 -12.24
CA VAL A 145 -22.12 0.92 -11.61
C VAL A 145 -22.63 1.58 -10.34
N SER A 146 -23.79 2.23 -10.43
CA SER A 146 -24.49 2.81 -9.27
C SER A 146 -24.52 1.82 -8.10
N ASP A 147 -24.20 2.27 -6.88
CA ASP A 147 -24.21 1.46 -5.65
C ASP A 147 -25.49 0.61 -5.51
N ILE A 148 -26.60 1.15 -6.00
CA ILE A 148 -27.92 0.50 -6.10
C ILE A 148 -27.86 -0.83 -6.87
N LYS A 149 -27.15 -0.90 -8.00
CA LYS A 149 -27.04 -2.14 -8.80
C LYS A 149 -26.24 -3.22 -8.10
N ILE A 150 -25.21 -2.85 -7.33
CA ILE A 150 -24.43 -3.80 -6.52
C ILE A 150 -25.34 -4.36 -5.43
N PHE A 151 -26.06 -3.49 -4.72
CA PHE A 151 -27.02 -3.89 -3.68
C PHE A 151 -28.13 -4.79 -4.23
N PHE A 152 -28.72 -4.42 -5.38
CA PHE A 152 -29.72 -5.25 -6.06
C PHE A 152 -29.16 -6.59 -6.53
N SER A 153 -27.90 -6.66 -6.99
CA SER A 153 -27.28 -7.93 -7.37
C SER A 153 -27.08 -8.85 -6.17
N THR A 154 -26.57 -8.33 -5.05
CA THR A 154 -26.38 -9.12 -3.81
C THR A 154 -27.72 -9.56 -3.23
N PHE A 155 -28.72 -8.68 -3.26
CA PHE A 155 -30.09 -8.99 -2.84
C PHE A 155 -30.72 -10.05 -3.76
N MET A 156 -30.64 -9.90 -5.08
CA MET A 156 -31.24 -10.85 -6.03
C MET A 156 -30.61 -12.25 -5.91
N LEU A 157 -29.31 -12.35 -5.65
CA LEU A 157 -28.65 -13.62 -5.32
C LEU A 157 -29.20 -14.24 -4.02
N TRP A 158 -29.47 -13.43 -2.99
CA TRP A 158 -30.11 -13.91 -1.77
C TRP A 158 -31.55 -14.38 -1.99
N TYR A 159 -32.32 -13.68 -2.83
CA TYR A 159 -33.69 -14.06 -3.20
C TYR A 159 -33.75 -15.29 -4.10
N SER A 160 -32.71 -15.57 -4.89
CA SER A 160 -32.61 -16.79 -5.69
C SER A 160 -32.51 -18.07 -4.85
N GLY A 161 -32.06 -17.95 -3.59
CA GLY A 161 -32.14 -19.01 -2.57
C GLY A 161 -33.55 -19.30 -2.05
N PHE A 162 -34.55 -18.53 -2.50
CA PHE A 162 -35.97 -18.72 -2.18
C PHE A 162 -36.77 -19.33 -3.34
N LEU A 163 -36.12 -19.87 -4.38
CA LEU A 163 -36.81 -20.80 -5.27
C LEU A 163 -37.13 -22.06 -4.46
N PRO A 164 -38.41 -22.43 -4.25
CA PRO A 164 -38.72 -23.71 -3.64
C PRO A 164 -38.16 -24.80 -4.57
N TYR A 165 -37.09 -25.47 -4.13
CA TYR A 165 -36.57 -26.64 -4.81
C TYR A 165 -37.64 -27.73 -4.72
N ASN A 166 -38.33 -27.96 -5.84
CA ASN A 166 -39.41 -28.93 -5.91
C ASN A 166 -38.80 -30.34 -6.03
N GLU A 167 -38.60 -31.00 -4.89
CA GLU A 167 -38.05 -32.38 -4.79
C GLU A 167 -38.83 -33.40 -5.64
N ASN A 168 -40.09 -33.09 -5.99
CA ASN A 168 -40.97 -33.98 -6.75
C ASN A 168 -40.48 -34.30 -8.17
N LEU A 169 -39.64 -33.44 -8.79
CA LEU A 169 -39.10 -33.69 -10.14
C LEU A 169 -37.93 -34.68 -10.14
N VAL A 170 -37.22 -34.82 -9.00
CA VAL A 170 -36.08 -35.74 -8.88
C VAL A 170 -36.55 -37.15 -8.53
N THR A 171 -37.61 -37.27 -7.72
CA THR A 171 -38.24 -38.58 -7.43
C THR A 171 -38.87 -39.22 -8.67
N ASP A 172 -39.50 -38.43 -9.54
CA ASP A 172 -40.10 -38.96 -10.78
C ASP A 172 -39.05 -39.48 -11.77
N LEU A 173 -37.86 -38.87 -11.83
CA LEU A 173 -36.74 -39.32 -12.66
C LEU A 173 -36.05 -40.59 -12.11
N ILE A 174 -35.88 -40.68 -10.79
CA ILE A 174 -35.23 -41.85 -10.15
C ILE A 174 -36.15 -43.09 -10.19
N ILE A 175 -37.48 -42.91 -10.09
CA ILE A 175 -38.43 -44.02 -10.21
C ILE A 175 -38.48 -44.54 -11.66
N TYR A 176 -38.38 -43.67 -12.66
CA TYR A 176 -38.42 -44.05 -14.07
C TYR A 176 -37.18 -44.85 -14.53
N ASP A 177 -36.03 -44.64 -13.89
CA ASP A 177 -34.77 -45.35 -14.18
C ASP A 177 -34.61 -46.67 -13.39
N GLY A 178 -35.49 -46.92 -12.41
CA GLY A 178 -35.34 -48.03 -11.45
C GLY A 178 -36.22 -49.27 -11.65
N THR A 179 -37.17 -49.30 -12.59
CA THR A 179 -38.11 -50.44 -12.74
C THR A 179 -38.51 -50.75 -14.19
N ARG A 180 -37.56 -51.23 -14.99
CA ARG A 180 -37.84 -52.17 -16.10
C ARG A 180 -36.76 -53.24 -16.23
N MET A 181 -36.85 -54.25 -15.37
CA MET A 181 -36.59 -55.64 -15.73
C MET A 181 -37.86 -56.43 -15.40
N ILE A 182 -38.83 -56.41 -16.32
CA ILE A 182 -39.82 -57.50 -16.40
C ILE A 182 -39.56 -58.21 -17.71
N ASN A 183 -38.95 -59.36 -17.54
CA ASN A 183 -38.95 -60.48 -18.45
C ASN A 183 -40.40 -60.97 -18.59
N ILE A 184 -41.07 -60.63 -19.69
CA ILE A 184 -41.95 -61.49 -20.51
C ILE A 184 -41.72 -61.10 -21.96
#